data_AF-A0A7S2BXP6-F1
#
_entry.id   AF-A0A7S2BXP6-F1
#
_cell.length_a   1.000
_cell.length_b   1.000
_cell.length_c   1.000
_cell.angle_alpha   90.00
_cell.angle_beta   90.00
_cell.angle_gamma   90.00
#
_symmetry.space_group_name_H-M   'P 1'
#
loop_
_entity.id
_entity.type
_entity.pdbx_description
1 polymer ?
#
loop_
_entity_poly.entity_id
_entity_poly.type
_entity_poly.pdbx_seq_one_letter_code
_entity_poly.pdbx_strand_id
1 'polypeptide(L)'
;PRINLLYLSTSVLQIVDISYPSRFWTQFESWLAMQRCTRTGLRGADRCKARYTIKCIHSAKDGFEGAKLEDTWLNATADVAYDVLSADDVRVTNLSDKEAQLPKIKILNQAVIEAFKEPSELP
;
A
#
# COMPACT_ATOMS: atom_id res chain seq x y z
N PRO A 1 -15.49 5.87 7.53
CA PRO A 1 -14.94 6.30 6.21
C PRO A 1 -13.86 5.33 5.72
N ARG A 2 -13.96 4.81 4.48
CA ARG A 2 -12.98 3.86 3.91
C ARG A 2 -11.78 4.59 3.29
N ILE A 3 -11.02 5.31 4.13
CA ILE A 3 -9.88 6.14 3.69
C ILE A 3 -8.87 5.36 2.82
N ASN A 4 -8.68 4.06 3.10
CA ASN A 4 -7.81 3.16 2.34
C ASN A 4 -8.14 3.10 0.84
N LEU A 5 -9.40 3.32 0.46
CA LEU A 5 -9.80 3.35 -0.95
C LEU A 5 -9.26 4.55 -1.71
N LEU A 6 -8.95 5.66 -1.02
CA LEU A 6 -8.33 6.82 -1.67
C LEU A 6 -6.96 6.43 -2.21
N TYR A 7 -6.12 5.81 -1.38
CA TYR A 7 -4.80 5.34 -1.81
C TYR A 7 -4.88 4.30 -2.94
N LEU A 8 -5.97 3.51 -3.00
CA LEU A 8 -6.21 2.56 -4.10
C LEU A 8 -6.85 3.17 -5.36
N SER A 9 -7.38 4.39 -5.33
CA SER A 9 -8.17 4.97 -6.45
C SER A 9 -7.57 6.26 -7.01
N THR A 10 -6.81 7.02 -6.23
CA THR A 10 -6.29 8.34 -6.61
C THR A 10 -4.79 8.31 -6.92
N SER A 11 -4.26 9.45 -7.37
CA SER A 11 -2.81 9.66 -7.49
C SER A 11 -2.24 10.12 -6.15
N VAL A 12 -1.19 9.45 -5.67
CA VAL A 12 -0.61 9.67 -4.34
C VAL A 12 0.82 10.19 -4.46
N LEU A 13 1.08 11.36 -3.87
CA LEU A 13 2.44 11.88 -3.69
C LEU A 13 3.01 11.35 -2.37
N GLN A 14 4.06 10.53 -2.47
CA GLN A 14 4.80 10.00 -1.33
C GLN A 14 6.04 10.85 -1.09
N ILE A 15 6.04 11.57 0.03
CA ILE A 15 7.17 12.41 0.45
C ILE A 15 8.02 11.60 1.43
N VAL A 16 9.21 11.19 0.99
CA VAL A 16 10.02 10.16 1.65
C VAL A 16 11.23 10.81 2.33
N ASP A 17 11.34 10.66 3.65
CA ASP A 17 12.58 10.87 4.41
C ASP A 17 13.21 9.52 4.78
N ILE A 18 14.39 9.52 5.41
CA ILE A 18 15.09 8.27 5.82
C ILE A 18 14.28 7.44 6.83
N SER A 19 13.43 8.06 7.64
CA SER A 19 12.61 7.40 8.66
C SER A 19 11.29 6.85 8.12
N TYR A 20 10.89 7.23 6.90
CA TYR A 20 9.66 6.82 6.24
C TYR A 20 9.42 5.31 6.25
N PRO A 21 10.37 4.43 5.92
CA PRO A 21 10.16 2.98 5.95
C PRO A 21 10.14 2.38 7.36
N SER A 22 10.29 3.17 8.43
CA SER A 22 10.18 2.66 9.81
C SER A 22 8.79 2.82 10.42
N ARG A 23 7.92 3.63 9.79
CA ARG A 23 6.59 3.97 10.33
C ARG A 23 5.51 3.13 9.67
N PHE A 24 4.52 2.71 10.44
CA PHE A 24 3.44 1.85 9.96
C PHE A 24 2.62 2.52 8.85
N TRP A 25 2.10 3.72 9.12
CA TRP A 25 1.17 4.40 8.23
C TRP A 25 1.77 4.72 6.87
N THR A 26 2.99 5.25 6.85
CA THR A 26 3.72 5.59 5.62
C THR A 26 3.92 4.37 4.73
N GLN A 27 4.25 3.22 5.33
CA GLN A 27 4.42 1.96 4.60
C GLN A 27 3.09 1.38 4.13
N PHE A 28 2.07 1.35 4.99
CA PHE A 28 0.74 0.84 4.65
C PHE A 28 0.09 1.63 3.50
N GLU A 29 0.13 2.96 3.58
CA GLU A 29 -0.37 3.85 2.53
C GLU A 29 0.45 3.71 1.24
N SER A 30 1.76 3.50 1.37
CA SER A 30 2.63 3.28 0.21
C SER A 30 2.30 2.00 -0.52
N TRP A 31 2.12 0.90 0.22
CA TRP A 31 1.71 -0.36 -0.36
C TRP A 31 0.39 -0.20 -1.12
N LEU A 32 -0.64 0.38 -0.50
CA LEU A 32 -1.94 0.63 -1.16
C LEU A 32 -1.80 1.45 -2.44
N ALA A 33 -1.03 2.54 -2.42
CA ALA A 33 -0.82 3.41 -3.57
C ALA A 33 -0.10 2.71 -4.76
N MET A 34 0.71 1.70 -4.46
CA MET A 34 1.43 0.91 -5.45
C MET A 34 0.60 -0.27 -5.99
N GLN A 35 -0.54 -0.58 -5.38
CA GLN A 35 -1.42 -1.65 -5.84
C GLN A 35 -2.45 -1.17 -6.88
N ARG A 36 -2.90 -2.12 -7.68
CA ARG A 36 -4.10 -2.06 -8.50
C ARG A 36 -5.06 -3.18 -8.14
N CYS A 37 -6.34 -2.93 -8.36
CA CYS A 37 -7.39 -3.92 -8.19
C CYS A 37 -7.46 -4.84 -9.42
N THR A 38 -7.46 -6.16 -9.21
CA THR A 38 -7.55 -7.17 -10.27
C THR A 38 -8.54 -8.27 -9.89
N ARG A 39 -8.94 -9.13 -10.85
CA ARG A 39 -9.78 -10.30 -10.59
C ARG A 39 -9.20 -11.28 -9.56
N THR A 40 -7.89 -11.24 -9.34
CA THR A 40 -7.16 -12.09 -8.39
C THR A 40 -6.80 -11.35 -7.09
N GLY A 41 -7.35 -10.15 -6.88
CA GLY A 41 -7.06 -9.31 -5.72
C GLY A 41 -6.12 -8.15 -6.04
N LEU A 42 -5.50 -7.62 -4.99
CA LEU A 42 -4.54 -6.53 -5.06
C LEU A 42 -3.20 -7.04 -5.62
N ARG A 43 -2.71 -6.37 -6.66
CA ARG A 43 -1.46 -6.68 -7.34
C ARG A 43 -0.68 -5.41 -7.63
N GLY A 44 0.62 -5.53 -7.81
CA GLY A 44 1.47 -4.42 -8.25
C GLY A 44 0.92 -3.75 -9.51
N ALA A 45 0.92 -2.42 -9.48
CA ALA A 45 0.58 -1.63 -10.64
C ALA A 45 1.67 -1.77 -11.71
N ASP A 46 1.26 -1.89 -12.98
CA ASP A 46 2.19 -1.77 -14.09
C ASP A 46 2.84 -0.37 -14.02
N ARG A 47 4.15 -0.26 -14.24
CA ARG A 47 4.87 1.04 -14.09
C ARG A 47 4.25 2.17 -14.92
N CYS A 48 3.69 1.87 -16.09
CA CYS A 48 3.00 2.84 -16.95
C CYS A 48 1.60 3.25 -16.46
N LYS A 49 1.02 2.52 -15.50
CA LYS A 49 -0.29 2.76 -14.88
C LYS A 49 -0.17 3.05 -13.38
N ALA A 50 1.06 3.22 -12.89
CA ALA A 50 1.32 3.59 -11.51
C ALA A 50 0.68 4.96 -11.22
N ARG A 51 0.00 5.06 -10.08
CA ARG A 51 -0.66 6.30 -9.62
C ARG A 51 0.03 6.83 -8.37
N TYR A 52 1.34 6.66 -8.30
CA TYR A 52 2.12 7.21 -7.21
C TYR A 52 3.31 7.98 -7.77
N THR A 53 3.76 8.98 -7.02
CA THR A 53 5.00 9.70 -7.29
C THR A 53 5.80 9.73 -6.00
N ILE A 54 7.06 9.33 -6.06
CA ILE A 54 7.97 9.39 -4.92
C ILE A 54 8.81 10.65 -5.04
N LYS A 55 8.90 11.40 -3.95
CA LYS A 55 9.83 12.53 -3.79
C LYS A 55 10.58 12.38 -2.48
N CYS A 56 11.87 12.14 -2.57
CA CYS A 56 12.75 12.12 -1.42
C CYS A 56 13.06 13.54 -0.96
N ILE A 57 13.06 13.73 0.36
CA ILE A 57 13.35 15.01 1.01
C ILE A 57 14.41 14.83 2.11
N HIS A 58 14.97 15.95 2.54
CA HIS A 58 16.07 15.99 3.52
C HIS A 58 17.25 15.14 3.06
N SER A 59 17.64 14.15 3.87
CA SER A 59 18.78 13.27 3.62
C SER A 59 18.45 12.04 2.76
N ALA A 60 17.17 11.81 2.42
CA ALA A 60 16.79 10.73 1.51
C ALA A 60 17.10 11.09 0.05
N LYS A 61 17.42 10.09 -0.76
CA LYS A 61 17.81 10.23 -2.17
C LYS A 61 16.85 9.44 -3.06
N ASP A 62 16.33 10.09 -4.10
CA ASP A 62 15.36 9.49 -5.04
C ASP A 62 15.84 8.15 -5.63
N GLY A 63 17.15 8.00 -5.88
CA GLY A 63 17.76 6.79 -6.43
C GLY A 63 18.07 5.67 -5.42
N PHE A 64 17.83 5.89 -4.12
CA PHE A 64 18.13 4.89 -3.08
C PHE A 64 16.91 4.59 -2.23
N GLU A 65 16.43 5.54 -1.42
CA GLU A 65 15.28 5.34 -0.54
C GLU A 65 13.98 5.13 -1.34
N GLY A 66 13.80 5.90 -2.42
CA GLY A 66 12.65 5.73 -3.32
C GLY A 66 12.66 4.37 -4.03
N ALA A 67 13.81 3.98 -4.58
CA ALA A 67 13.99 2.67 -5.21
C ALA A 67 13.78 1.52 -4.23
N LYS A 68 14.29 1.63 -3.00
CA LYS A 68 14.07 0.65 -1.93
C LYS A 68 12.59 0.54 -1.55
N LEU A 69 11.86 1.65 -1.53
CA LEU A 69 10.43 1.66 -1.25
C LEU A 69 9.65 0.93 -2.36
N GLU A 70 9.98 1.19 -3.63
CA GLU A 70 9.38 0.45 -4.76
C GLU A 70 9.71 -1.05 -4.69
N ASP A 71 10.97 -1.41 -4.46
CA ASP A 71 11.42 -2.81 -4.37
C ASP A 71 10.68 -3.57 -3.27
N THR A 72 10.43 -2.90 -2.13
CA THR A 72 9.71 -3.48 -1.00
C THR A 72 8.23 -3.67 -1.30
N TRP A 73 7.55 -2.68 -1.88
CA TRP A 73 6.08 -2.63 -1.87
C TRP A 73 5.40 -2.88 -3.21
N LEU A 74 6.06 -2.63 -4.34
CA LEU A 74 5.42 -2.69 -5.65
C LEU A 74 4.86 -4.09 -5.94
N ASN A 75 5.62 -5.13 -5.62
CA ASN A 75 5.24 -6.52 -5.88
C ASN A 75 4.81 -7.29 -4.61
N ALA A 76 4.76 -6.62 -3.45
CA ALA A 76 4.34 -7.25 -2.21
C ALA A 76 2.86 -7.66 -2.29
N THR A 77 2.59 -8.94 -2.07
CA THR A 77 1.22 -9.44 -1.94
C THR A 77 0.58 -8.95 -0.63
N ALA A 78 -0.73 -9.11 -0.50
CA ALA A 78 -1.43 -8.80 0.75
C ALA A 78 -0.85 -9.56 1.96
N ASP A 79 -0.42 -10.81 1.79
CA ASP A 79 0.19 -11.59 2.86
C ASP A 79 1.59 -11.09 3.21
N VAL A 80 2.44 -10.85 2.20
CA VAL A 80 3.78 -10.26 2.42
C VAL A 80 3.65 -8.91 3.12
N ALA A 81 2.70 -8.08 2.69
CA ALA A 81 2.49 -6.78 3.29
C ALA A 81 1.99 -6.88 4.73
N TYR A 82 1.11 -7.83 5.03
CA TYR A 82 0.68 -8.11 6.40
C TYR A 82 1.87 -8.50 7.27
N ASP A 83 2.71 -9.43 6.81
CA ASP A 83 3.84 -9.95 7.58
C ASP A 83 4.86 -8.84 7.87
N VAL A 84 5.28 -8.09 6.85
CA VAL A 84 6.23 -6.98 7.00
C VAL A 84 5.67 -5.90 7.90
N LEU A 85 4.42 -5.47 7.71
CA LEU A 85 3.82 -4.41 8.52
C LEU A 85 3.55 -4.86 9.96
N SER A 86 3.44 -6.17 10.22
CA SER A 86 3.23 -6.70 11.57
C SER A 86 4.50 -6.71 12.42
N ALA A 87 5.68 -6.65 11.81
CA ALA A 87 6.97 -6.74 12.49
C ALA A 87 7.16 -5.68 13.59
N ASP A 88 7.89 -6.03 14.64
CA ASP A 88 8.09 -5.20 15.84
C ASP A 88 8.89 -3.91 15.57
N ASP A 89 9.74 -3.91 14.55
CA ASP A 89 10.53 -2.76 14.12
C ASP A 89 9.70 -1.72 13.33
N VAL A 90 8.49 -2.07 12.92
CA VAL A 90 7.51 -1.15 12.32
C VAL A 90 6.81 -0.35 13.41
N ARG A 91 7.21 0.91 13.53
CA ARG A 91 6.79 1.85 14.57
C ARG A 91 5.40 2.42 14.29
N VAL A 92 4.60 2.52 15.33
CA VAL A 92 3.33 3.23 15.33
C VAL A 92 3.22 4.02 16.64
N THR A 93 2.60 5.19 16.61
CA THR A 93 2.38 6.01 17.81
C THR A 93 1.25 5.45 18.67
N ASN A 94 0.28 4.79 18.05
CA ASN A 94 -0.84 4.13 18.69
C ASN A 94 -0.93 2.68 18.23
N LEU A 95 -0.61 1.73 19.11
CA LEU A 95 -0.58 0.30 18.77
C LEU A 95 -1.94 -0.21 18.30
N SER A 96 -3.02 0.29 18.90
CA SER A 96 -4.38 -0.11 18.54
C SER A 96 -4.72 0.21 17.07
N ASP A 97 -4.11 1.25 16.49
CA ASP A 97 -4.29 1.56 15.07
C ASP A 97 -3.65 0.47 14.20
N LYS A 98 -2.42 0.04 14.52
CA LYS A 98 -1.73 -1.03 13.79
C LYS A 98 -2.54 -2.33 13.85
N GLU A 99 -2.99 -2.72 15.04
CA GLU A 99 -3.81 -3.91 15.27
C GLU A 99 -5.14 -3.85 14.51
N ALA A 100 -5.79 -2.69 14.47
CA ALA A 100 -7.06 -2.51 13.76
C ALA A 100 -6.91 -2.46 12.22
N GLN A 101 -5.74 -2.03 11.71
CA GLN A 101 -5.53 -1.85 10.27
C GLN A 101 -4.91 -3.07 9.61
N LEU A 102 -4.07 -3.86 10.30
CA LEU A 102 -3.44 -5.06 9.74
C LEU A 102 -4.45 -6.03 9.11
N PRO A 103 -5.57 -6.42 9.77
CA PRO A 103 -6.57 -7.29 9.16
C PRO A 103 -7.20 -6.70 7.89
N LYS A 104 -7.25 -5.36 7.77
CA LYS A 104 -7.86 -4.69 6.61
C LYS A 104 -7.08 -4.93 5.32
N ILE A 105 -5.80 -5.26 5.38
CA ILE A 105 -5.01 -5.65 4.20
C ILE A 105 -5.68 -6.84 3.51
N LYS A 106 -5.98 -7.89 4.28
CA LYS A 106 -6.62 -9.12 3.79
C LYS A 106 -8.07 -8.89 3.40
N ILE A 107 -8.83 -8.13 4.21
CA ILE A 107 -10.22 -7.77 3.92
C ILE A 107 -10.32 -6.98 2.61
N LEU A 108 -9.44 -6.01 2.37
CA LEU A 108 -9.43 -5.22 1.13
C LEU A 108 -9.09 -6.09 -0.07
N ASN A 109 -8.09 -6.97 0.05
CA ASN A 109 -7.75 -7.91 -1.01
C ASN A 109 -8.93 -8.81 -1.39
N GLN A 110 -9.62 -9.35 -0.38
CA GLN A 110 -10.79 -10.19 -0.58
C GLN A 110 -11.97 -9.42 -1.16
N ALA A 111 -12.25 -8.21 -0.68
CA ALA A 111 -13.30 -7.34 -1.21
C ALA A 111 -13.07 -6.98 -2.68
N VAL A 112 -11.80 -6.80 -3.10
CA VAL A 112 -11.46 -6.63 -4.51
C VAL A 112 -11.77 -7.89 -5.31
N ILE A 113 -11.37 -9.08 -4.83
CA ILE A 113 -11.68 -10.35 -5.50
C ILE A 113 -13.19 -10.51 -5.69
N GLU A 114 -13.98 -10.19 -4.67
CA GLU A 114 -15.44 -10.27 -4.69
C GLU A 114 -16.07 -9.28 -5.67
N ALA A 115 -15.64 -8.02 -5.67
CA ALA A 115 -16.14 -7.00 -6.59
C ALA A 115 -15.90 -7.34 -8.08
N PHE A 116 -14.88 -8.15 -8.39
CA PHE A 116 -14.60 -8.63 -9.76
C PHE A 116 -15.27 -9.97 -10.10
N LYS A 117 -15.85 -10.67 -9.11
CA LYS A 117 -16.63 -11.90 -9.33
C LYS A 117 -18.06 -11.62 -9.75
N GLU A 118 -18.56 -10.40 -9.58
CA GLU A 118 -19.83 -9.96 -10.12
C GLU A 118 -19.68 -9.60 -11.61
N PRO A 119 -20.28 -10.39 -12.51
CA PRO A 119 -20.89 -9.81 -13.70
C PRO A 119 -22.29 -10.36 -13.97
N SER A 120 -23.33 -9.52 -13.88
CA SER A 120 -24.51 -9.42 -14.80
C SER A 120 -25.80 -8.98 -14.11
N GLU A 121 -25.98 -7.68 -13.83
CA GLU A 121 -27.32 -7.07 -13.85
C GLU A 121 -27.19 -5.62 -14.34
N LEU A 122 -27.11 -5.46 -15.67
CA LEU A 122 -27.59 -4.25 -16.32
C LEU A 122 -28.56 -4.72 -17.40
N PRO A 123 -29.88 -4.45 -17.27
CA PRO A 123 -30.84 -4.67 -18.34
C PRO A 123 -30.57 -3.78 -19.56
#